data_AF-A0A090N521-F1
#
_entry.id   AF-A0A090N521-F1
#
_cell.length_a   1.000
_cell.length_b   1.000
_cell.length_c   1.000
_cell.angle_alpha   90.00
_cell.angle_beta   90.00
_cell.angle_gamma   90.00
#
_symmetry.space_group_name_H-M   'P 1'
#
loop_
_entity.id
_entity.type
_entity.pdbx_description
1 polymer ?
#
loop_
_entity_poly.entity_id
_entity_poly.type
_entity_poly.pdbx_seq_one_letter_code
_entity_poly.pdbx_strand_id
1 'polypeptide(L)'
;MFILATLRIFGPVHANRSVGKWEGMRLYIEVWHIRNRTGTGVEYIVEASFKTMDRTTASTEHDVLISYLQDKGWLLEEDLLRTQLIMERY
;
A
#
# COMPACT_ATOMS: atom_id res chain seq x y z
N MET A 1 9.70 -17.79 34.49
CA MET A 1 10.25 -16.48 34.08
C MET A 1 10.08 -16.39 32.57
N PHE A 2 8.98 -15.79 32.08
CA PHE A 2 8.80 -15.53 30.65
C PHE A 2 9.17 -14.09 30.36
N ILE A 3 10.07 -13.94 29.40
CA ILE A 3 10.71 -12.70 28.95
C ILE A 3 9.64 -11.73 28.45
N LEU A 4 9.74 -10.48 28.90
CA LEU A 4 8.95 -9.35 28.44
C LEU A 4 9.14 -9.20 26.92
N ALA A 5 8.06 -9.25 26.15
CA ALA A 5 8.08 -8.97 24.71
C ALA A 5 8.85 -7.67 24.46
N THR A 6 9.92 -7.73 23.67
CA THR A 6 10.69 -6.56 23.28
C THR A 6 9.80 -5.64 22.46
N LEU A 7 9.39 -4.52 23.05
CA LEU A 7 8.69 -3.44 22.36
C LEU A 7 9.67 -2.81 21.36
N ARG A 8 9.61 -3.25 20.10
CA ARG A 8 10.35 -2.66 18.99
C ARG A 8 9.48 -1.61 18.31
N ILE A 9 10.04 -0.43 18.10
CA ILE A 9 9.38 0.64 17.35
C ILE A 9 9.61 0.38 15.86
N PHE A 10 8.52 0.21 15.11
CA PHE A 10 8.56 0.03 13.66
C PHE A 10 8.14 1.33 12.98
N GLY A 11 9.11 2.09 12.45
CA GLY A 11 8.89 3.40 11.82
C GLY A 11 9.73 4.52 12.43
N PRO A 12 9.41 5.81 12.15
CA PRO A 12 8.32 6.32 11.32
C PRO A 12 8.48 5.98 9.84
N VAL A 13 7.36 5.86 9.13
CA VAL A 13 7.34 5.66 7.68
C VAL A 13 6.86 6.94 7.00
N HIS A 14 7.63 7.42 6.04
CA HIS A 14 7.27 8.60 5.27
C HIS A 14 6.44 8.19 4.06
N ALA A 15 5.38 8.95 3.77
CA ALA A 15 4.56 8.75 2.60
C ALA A 15 4.16 10.09 1.97
N ASN A 16 4.16 10.13 0.64
CA ASN A 16 3.55 11.21 -0.13
C ASN A 16 2.15 10.80 -0.55
N ARG A 17 1.18 11.73 -0.49
CA ARG A 17 -0.21 11.45 -0.87
C ARG A 17 -0.68 12.42 -1.93
N SER A 18 -1.27 11.87 -2.99
CA SER A 18 -1.98 12.61 -4.03
C SER A 18 -3.46 12.22 -4.05
N VAL A 19 -4.31 13.15 -4.47
CA VAL A 19 -5.76 12.94 -4.56
C VAL A 19 -6.21 13.19 -5.99
N GLY A 20 -6.92 12.22 -6.56
CA GLY A 20 -7.48 12.27 -7.90
C GLY A 20 -8.92 11.78 -7.93
N LYS A 21 -9.37 11.37 -9.12
CA LYS A 21 -10.69 10.77 -9.34
C LYS A 21 -10.54 9.46 -10.11
N TRP A 22 -11.40 8.49 -9.78
CA TRP A 22 -11.58 7.22 -10.48
C TRP A 22 -13.08 6.98 -10.60
N GLU A 23 -13.63 6.94 -11.81
CA GLU A 23 -15.08 6.78 -12.05
C GLU A 23 -15.96 7.69 -11.16
N GLY A 24 -15.53 8.95 -11.00
CA GLY A 24 -16.21 9.94 -10.15
C GLY A 24 -15.97 9.79 -8.64
N MET A 25 -15.45 8.66 -8.17
CA MET A 25 -15.01 8.45 -6.79
C MET A 25 -13.66 9.13 -6.55
N ARG A 26 -13.41 9.50 -5.29
CA ARG A 26 -12.11 10.04 -4.90
C ARG A 26 -11.08 8.91 -4.89
N LEU A 27 -10.02 9.08 -5.68
CA LEU A 27 -8.87 8.18 -5.71
C LEU A 27 -7.75 8.77 -4.87
N TYR A 28 -7.08 7.93 -4.08
CA TYR A 28 -5.88 8.27 -3.35
C TYR A 28 -4.71 7.49 -3.94
N ILE A 29 -3.61 8.20 -4.18
CA ILE A 29 -2.32 7.57 -4.50
C ILE A 29 -1.38 7.86 -3.33
N GLU A 30 -0.83 6.82 -2.72
CA GLU A 30 0.12 6.92 -1.62
C GLU A 30 1.45 6.29 -2.04
N VAL A 31 2.54 7.06 -1.94
CA VAL A 31 3.90 6.60 -2.24
C VAL A 31 4.67 6.48 -0.93
N TRP A 32 4.93 5.25 -0.52
CA TRP A 32 5.55 4.89 0.75
C TRP A 32 7.05 4.71 0.58
N HIS A 33 7.82 5.35 1.46
CA HIS A 33 9.28 5.22 1.49
C HIS A 33 9.64 4.13 2.51
N ILE A 34 9.78 2.89 2.06
CA ILE A 34 10.09 1.74 2.93
C ILE A 34 11.58 1.44 2.86
N ARG A 35 12.22 1.05 3.97
CA ARG A 35 13.60 0.57 3.91
C ARG A 35 13.69 -0.66 3.01
N ASN A 36 14.65 -0.68 2.09
CA ASN A 36 14.91 -1.86 1.27
C ASN A 36 15.37 -3.05 2.12
N ARG A 37 15.36 -4.26 1.56
CA ARG A 37 15.66 -5.50 2.31
C ARG A 37 17.08 -5.53 2.92
N THR A 38 18.03 -4.81 2.34
CA THR A 38 19.41 -4.70 2.86
C THR A 38 19.55 -3.63 3.95
N GLY A 39 18.53 -2.81 4.18
CA GLY A 39 18.55 -1.72 5.16
C GLY A 39 19.41 -0.52 4.77
N THR A 40 19.93 -0.47 3.54
CA THR A 40 20.88 0.56 3.08
C THR A 40 20.25 1.61 2.18
N GLY A 41 18.96 1.46 1.83
CA GLY A 41 18.27 2.36 0.93
C GLY A 41 16.74 2.34 1.11
N VAL A 42 16.05 3.00 0.17
CA VAL A 42 14.60 3.11 0.15
C VAL A 42 14.05 2.34 -1.05
N GLU A 43 13.00 1.57 -0.80
CA GLU A 43 12.11 0.94 -1.77
C GLU A 43 10.78 1.70 -1.73
N TYR A 44 10.31 2.12 -2.90
CA TYR A 44 9.06 2.86 -3.02
C TYR A 44 7.92 1.90 -3.30
N ILE A 45 6.92 1.89 -2.40
CA ILE A 45 5.69 1.13 -2.60
C ILE A 45 4.57 2.10 -2.93
N VAL A 46 3.86 1.87 -4.03
CA VAL A 46 2.76 2.72 -4.46
C VAL A 46 1.45 2.00 -4.21
N GLU A 47 0.54 2.65 -3.50
CA GLU A 47 -0.85 2.20 -3.36
C GLU A 47 -1.79 3.13 -4.11
N ALA A 48 -2.73 2.55 -4.85
CA ALA A 48 -3.92 3.23 -5.35
C ALA A 48 -5.15 2.70 -4.62
N SER A 49 -5.92 3.59 -4.00
CA SER A 49 -7.12 3.19 -3.26
C SER A 49 -8.26 4.18 -3.41
N PHE A 50 -9.49 3.66 -3.47
CA PHE A 50 -10.72 4.44 -3.48
C PHE A 50 -11.69 3.87 -2.43
N LYS A 51 -12.75 4.63 -2.13
CA LYS A 51 -13.79 4.21 -1.19
C LYS A 51 -15.16 4.52 -1.75
N THR A 52 -16.09 3.61 -1.54
CA THR A 52 -17.53 3.78 -1.79
C THR A 52 -18.31 3.11 -0.66
N MET A 53 -19.56 3.52 -0.47
CA MET A 53 -20.46 2.92 0.51
C MET A 53 -21.18 1.67 -0.02
N ASP A 54 -21.13 1.44 -1.33
CA ASP A 54 -21.76 0.28 -1.96
C ASP A 54 -20.75 -0.85 -2.21
N ARG A 55 -21.02 -2.02 -1.63
CA ARG A 55 -20.10 -3.17 -1.72
C ARG A 55 -19.96 -3.71 -3.13
N THR A 56 -21.04 -3.72 -3.91
CA THR A 56 -21.01 -4.22 -5.29
C THR A 56 -20.13 -3.31 -6.14
N THR A 57 -20.33 -2.00 -6.04
CA THR A 57 -19.49 -0.98 -6.68
C THR A 57 -18.04 -1.12 -6.26
N ALA A 58 -17.76 -1.33 -4.97
CA ALA A 58 -16.39 -1.53 -4.49
C ALA A 58 -15.71 -2.72 -5.15
N SER A 59 -16.41 -3.86 -5.25
CA SER A 59 -15.86 -5.07 -5.89
C SER A 59 -15.66 -4.88 -7.39
N THR A 60 -16.67 -4.37 -8.10
CA THR A 60 -16.59 -4.17 -9.55
C THR A 60 -15.47 -3.20 -9.91
N GLU A 61 -15.42 -2.04 -9.26
CA GLU A 61 -14.43 -1.01 -9.57
C GLU A 61 -13.02 -1.40 -9.13
N HIS A 62 -12.90 -2.29 -8.13
CA HIS A 62 -11.61 -2.89 -7.77
C HIS A 62 -11.08 -3.73 -8.93
N ASP A 63 -11.89 -4.62 -9.47
CA ASP A 63 -11.47 -5.52 -10.56
C ASP A 63 -11.16 -4.73 -11.85
N VAL A 64 -11.91 -3.66 -12.11
CA VAL A 64 -11.64 -2.72 -13.22
C VAL A 64 -10.32 -1.99 -13.00
N LEU A 65 -10.06 -1.46 -11.80
CA LEU A 65 -8.81 -0.78 -11.49
C LEU A 65 -7.60 -1.72 -11.60
N ILE A 66 -7.70 -2.95 -11.09
CA ILE A 66 -6.66 -3.98 -11.22
C ILE A 66 -6.36 -4.25 -12.70
N SER A 67 -7.39 -4.50 -13.50
CA SER A 67 -7.25 -4.76 -14.93
C SER A 67 -6.58 -3.58 -15.65
N TYR A 68 -6.97 -2.35 -15.31
CA TYR A 68 -6.36 -1.14 -15.86
C TYR A 68 -4.88 -1.02 -15.50
N LEU A 69 -4.50 -1.29 -14.24
CA LEU A 69 -3.10 -1.22 -13.80
C LEU A 69 -2.24 -2.33 -14.41
N GLN A 70 -2.81 -3.52 -14.62
CA GLN A 70 -2.15 -4.63 -15.33
C GLN A 70 -1.93 -4.29 -16.80
N ASP A 71 -2.93 -3.72 -17.50
CA ASP A 71 -2.79 -3.26 -18.90
C ASP A 71 -1.64 -2.25 -19.07
N LYS A 72 -1.43 -1.40 -18.06
CA LYS A 72 -0.31 -0.45 -18.05
C LYS A 72 1.04 -1.07 -17.66
N GLY A 73 1.07 -2.31 -17.18
CA GLY A 73 2.26 -2.93 -16.60
C GLY A 73 2.72 -2.26 -15.30
N TRP A 74 1.79 -1.62 -14.57
CA TRP A 74 2.10 -0.92 -13.31
C TRP A 74 1.79 -1.76 -12.08
N LEU A 75 0.95 -2.80 -12.21
CA LEU A 75 0.62 -3.66 -11.10
C LEU A 75 1.71 -4.73 -10.90
N LEU A 76 2.23 -4.80 -9.67
CA LEU A 76 3.00 -5.95 -9.20
C LEU A 76 2.02 -6.99 -8.65
N GLU A 77 2.02 -8.20 -9.19
CA GLU A 77 1.12 -9.30 -8.78
C GLU A 77 1.60 -9.98 -7.48
N GLU A 78 1.99 -9.20 -6.49
CA GLU A 78 2.37 -9.67 -5.16
C GLU A 78 1.49 -9.01 -4.11
N ASP A 79 0.83 -9.82 -3.29
CA ASP A 79 0.06 -9.31 -2.17
C ASP A 79 1.00 -8.92 -1.02
N LEU A 80 1.12 -7.62 -0.78
CA LEU A 80 1.99 -7.06 0.26
C LEU A 80 1.15 -6.44 1.36
N LEU A 81 1.05 -7.11 2.51
CA LEU A 81 0.47 -6.54 3.71
C LEU A 81 1.39 -5.45 4.27
N ARG A 82 0.97 -4.18 4.13
CA ARG A 82 1.74 -3.00 4.55
C ARG A 82 2.32 -3.12 5.96
N THR A 83 1.52 -3.56 6.93
CA THR A 83 1.96 -3.71 8.33
C THR A 83 3.08 -4.75 8.46
N GLN A 84 2.91 -5.91 7.83
CA GLN A 84 3.92 -6.97 7.86
C GLN A 84 5.22 -6.49 7.18
N LEU A 85 5.10 -5.84 6.01
CA LEU A 85 6.25 -5.27 5.31
C LEU A 85 7.00 -4.27 6.20
N ILE A 86 6.31 -3.36 6.88
CA ILE A 86 6.97 -2.40 7.78
C ILE A 86 7.64 -3.13 8.96
N MET A 87 7.00 -4.13 9.55
CA MET A 87 7.56 -4.91 10.65
C MET A 87 8.80 -5.72 10.25
N GLU A 88 8.86 -6.19 9.00
CA GLU A 88 10.03 -6.90 8.48
C GLU A 88 11.21 -5.96 8.16
N ARG A 89 10.93 -4.68 7.87
CA ARG A 89 11.94 -3.71 7.37
C ARG A 89 12.46 -2.72 8.43
N TYR A 90 11.84 -2.66 9.60
CA TYR A 90 12.20 -1.75 10.71
C TYR A 90 12.44 -2.49 12.02
#